data_AF-A0AAW9B983-F1
#
_entry.id   AF-A0AAW9B983-F1
#
_cell.length_a   1.000
_cell.length_b   1.000
_cell.length_c   1.000
_cell.angle_alpha   90.00
_cell.angle_beta   90.00
_cell.angle_gamma   90.00
#
_symmetry.space_group_name_H-M   'P 1'
#
loop_
_entity.id
_entity.type
_entity.pdbx_description
1 polymer ?
#
loop_
_entity_poly.entity_id
_entity_poly.type
_entity_poly.pdbx_seq_one_letter_code
_entity_poly.pdbx_strand_id
1 'polypeptide(L)'
;LEQMTSGTDYAVGQELVSIRHLPIYFDAQGAKEAGLLNPASTVKVLEDKGDFIEIEIDGWRKAKGFGRVIQEDFGKNIATASLLKEASTDSNIVTTGEKRVDELTGLPWEKVAAKVWIKKESMLNDINPVWEKSKEAYKTNCSVCHTQPAEAHFDANTWPGMFDGMLAFV
;
A
#
# COMPACT_ATOMS: atom_id res chain seq x y z
N LEU A 1 12.08 3.97 12.05
CA LEU A 1 10.84 4.48 11.45
C LEU A 1 9.84 4.86 12.52
N GLU A 2 9.47 3.98 13.45
CA GLU A 2 8.46 4.29 14.49
C GLU A 2 8.75 5.55 15.31
N GLN A 3 10.01 5.79 15.71
CA GLN A 3 10.37 7.01 16.45
C GLN A 3 10.12 8.32 15.68
N MET A 4 9.95 8.26 14.36
CA MET A 4 9.71 9.42 13.51
C MET A 4 8.21 9.74 13.38
N THR A 5 7.32 8.83 13.79
CA THR A 5 5.86 8.95 13.59
C THR A 5 5.22 9.95 14.54
N SER A 6 5.89 10.30 15.65
CA SER A 6 5.40 11.29 16.61
C SER A 6 5.33 12.72 16.03
N GLY A 7 6.06 12.98 14.95
CA GLY A 7 6.08 14.28 14.26
C GLY A 7 5.15 14.37 13.06
N THR A 8 4.33 13.35 12.83
CA THR A 8 3.49 13.28 11.62
C THR A 8 2.36 14.29 11.69
N ASP A 9 2.24 15.10 10.63
CA ASP A 9 1.13 16.01 10.41
C ASP A 9 -0.03 15.27 9.74
N TYR A 10 -1.14 15.11 10.45
CA TYR A 10 -2.35 14.45 9.97
C TYR A 10 -3.42 15.42 9.44
N ALA A 11 -3.05 16.67 9.13
CA ALA A 11 -3.98 17.66 8.60
C ALA A 11 -4.65 17.19 7.29
N VAL A 12 -5.89 17.62 7.08
CA VAL A 12 -6.64 17.35 5.85
C VAL A 12 -5.87 17.85 4.63
N GLY A 13 -5.77 17.01 3.60
CA GLY A 13 -5.01 17.28 2.40
C GLY A 13 -3.55 16.81 2.43
N GLN A 14 -3.03 16.38 3.58
CA GLN A 14 -1.71 15.76 3.67
C GLN A 14 -1.67 14.41 2.95
N GLU A 15 -0.51 14.11 2.38
CA GLU A 15 -0.15 12.75 1.98
C GLU A 15 0.62 12.08 3.11
N LEU A 16 0.25 10.83 3.39
CA LEU A 16 0.80 10.04 4.47
C LEU A 16 1.26 8.70 3.94
N VAL A 17 2.36 8.20 4.50
CA VAL A 17 2.98 6.93 4.15
C VAL A 17 2.94 6.02 5.37
N SER A 18 2.30 4.87 5.24
CA SER A 18 2.32 3.85 6.30
C SER A 18 3.71 3.24 6.45
N ILE A 19 4.15 3.03 7.69
CA ILE A 19 5.43 2.33 7.93
C ILE A 19 5.24 0.88 8.39
N ARG A 20 3.98 0.45 8.54
CA ARG A 20 3.60 -0.91 8.92
C ARG A 20 2.19 -1.24 8.43
N HIS A 21 1.76 -2.48 8.68
CA HIS A 21 0.37 -2.87 8.47
C HIS A 21 -0.55 -2.16 9.46
N LEU A 22 -1.58 -1.50 8.97
CA LEU A 22 -2.55 -0.77 9.79
C LEU A 22 -3.97 -1.26 9.51
N PRO A 23 -4.78 -1.56 10.54
CA PRO A 23 -6.18 -1.83 10.35
C PRO A 23 -6.88 -0.64 9.68
N ILE A 24 -7.78 -0.97 8.76
CA ILE A 24 -8.67 -0.02 8.10
C ILE A 24 -10.07 -0.27 8.64
N TYR A 25 -10.87 0.77 8.84
CA TYR A 25 -12.20 0.73 9.42
C TYR A 25 -13.26 1.37 8.52
N PHE A 26 -14.53 0.98 8.72
CA PHE A 26 -15.67 1.57 8.03
C PHE A 26 -16.03 2.97 8.54
N ASP A 27 -15.67 3.29 9.79
CA ASP A 27 -16.11 4.50 10.49
C ASP A 27 -15.02 5.10 11.37
N ALA A 28 -15.26 6.34 11.80
CA ALA A 28 -14.37 7.11 12.66
C ALA A 28 -14.34 6.64 14.13
N GLN A 29 -15.08 5.58 14.47
CA GLN A 29 -15.08 4.98 15.81
C GLN A 29 -14.17 3.74 15.87
N GLY A 30 -13.71 3.24 14.72
CA GLY A 30 -12.93 2.01 14.64
C GLY A 30 -13.72 0.78 15.06
N ALA A 31 -15.06 0.81 14.97
CA ALA A 31 -15.92 -0.22 15.52
C ALA A 31 -15.88 -1.51 14.69
N LYS A 32 -15.73 -1.37 13.36
CA LYS A 32 -15.72 -2.49 12.42
C LYS A 32 -14.58 -2.34 11.42
N GLU A 33 -13.71 -3.34 11.38
CA GLU A 33 -12.64 -3.40 10.39
C GLU A 33 -13.20 -3.57 8.97
N ALA A 34 -12.66 -2.79 8.05
CA ALA A 34 -12.89 -2.81 6.62
C ALA A 34 -11.72 -3.44 5.84
N GLY A 35 -10.55 -3.62 6.45
CA GLY A 35 -9.39 -4.19 5.79
C GLY A 35 -8.07 -3.90 6.47
N LEU A 36 -7.00 -3.93 5.68
CA LEU A 36 -5.62 -3.68 6.11
C LEU A 36 -4.91 -2.80 5.09
N LEU A 37 -4.25 -1.75 5.56
CA LEU A 37 -3.31 -0.93 4.80
C LEU A 37 -1.94 -1.59 4.94
N ASN A 38 -1.21 -1.76 3.84
CA ASN A 38 0.13 -2.34 3.86
C ASN A 38 1.17 -1.27 4.21
N PRO A 39 2.40 -1.64 4.62
CA PRO A 39 3.51 -0.71 4.76
C PRO A 39 3.88 -0.06 3.41
N ALA A 40 4.60 1.06 3.48
CA ALA A 40 5.07 1.84 2.33
C ALA A 40 3.93 2.25 1.37
N SER A 41 2.73 2.45 1.92
CA SER A 41 1.53 2.82 1.15
C SER A 41 1.23 4.30 1.35
N THR A 42 1.20 5.05 0.25
CA THR A 42 0.83 6.47 0.26
C THR A 42 -0.68 6.63 0.18
N VAL A 43 -1.23 7.45 1.05
CA VAL A 43 -2.67 7.75 1.16
C VAL A 43 -2.87 9.24 1.38
N LYS A 44 -4.05 9.76 1.03
CA LYS A 44 -4.39 11.18 1.23
C LYS A 44 -5.40 11.35 2.35
N VAL A 45 -5.18 12.30 3.25
CA VAL A 45 -6.14 12.62 4.33
C VAL A 45 -7.32 13.42 3.77
N LEU A 46 -8.53 12.92 4.00
CA LEU A 46 -9.78 13.54 3.58
C LEU A 46 -10.52 14.24 4.74
N GLU A 47 -10.51 13.63 5.92
CA GLU A 47 -11.20 14.15 7.10
C GLU A 47 -10.44 13.78 8.37
N ASP A 48 -10.57 14.61 9.41
CA ASP A 48 -10.01 14.38 10.74
C ASP A 48 -11.12 14.39 11.80
N LYS A 49 -11.26 13.27 12.53
CA LYS A 49 -12.20 13.11 13.64
C LYS A 49 -11.47 12.65 14.91
N GLY A 50 -10.41 13.36 15.29
CA GLY A 50 -9.72 13.14 16.55
C GLY A 50 -8.69 12.03 16.43
N ASP A 51 -8.96 10.85 16.99
CA ASP A 51 -8.02 9.72 16.96
C ASP A 51 -8.00 9.00 15.61
N PHE A 52 -9.02 9.24 14.78
CA PHE A 52 -9.18 8.64 13.46
C PHE A 52 -9.22 9.70 12.36
N ILE A 53 -8.70 9.32 11.20
CA ILE A 53 -8.76 10.10 9.96
C ILE A 53 -9.42 9.27 8.87
N GLU A 54 -10.20 9.92 8.01
CA GLU A 54 -10.62 9.35 6.75
C GLU A 54 -9.50 9.55 5.73
N ILE A 55 -9.13 8.48 5.05
CA ILE A 55 -8.10 8.48 4.01
C ILE A 55 -8.67 8.03 2.68
N GLU A 56 -8.09 8.54 1.60
CA GLU A 56 -8.26 8.05 0.25
C GLU A 56 -7.09 7.14 -0.12
N ILE A 57 -7.43 5.93 -0.57
CA ILE A 57 -6.49 4.98 -1.17
C ILE A 57 -6.81 4.93 -2.67
N ASP A 58 -5.97 5.58 -3.47
CA ASP A 58 -6.01 5.50 -4.92
C ASP A 58 -5.18 4.31 -5.42
N GLY A 59 -5.67 3.64 -6.46
CA GLY A 59 -4.92 2.57 -7.09
C GLY A 59 -5.69 1.80 -8.14
N TRP A 60 -5.23 0.60 -8.41
CA TRP A 60 -5.78 -0.32 -9.39
C TRP A 60 -6.13 -1.65 -8.75
N ARG A 61 -7.22 -2.27 -9.17
CA ARG A 61 -7.54 -3.65 -8.77
C ARG A 61 -7.94 -4.48 -9.96
N LYS A 62 -7.78 -5.79 -9.83
CA LYS A 62 -8.34 -6.75 -10.80
C LYS A 62 -9.87 -6.66 -10.71
N ALA A 63 -10.52 -6.44 -11.85
CA ALA A 63 -11.97 -6.32 -11.93
C ALA A 63 -12.69 -7.68 -11.76
N LYS A 64 -11.94 -8.79 -11.85
CA LYS A 64 -12.47 -10.13 -11.62
C LYS A 64 -12.47 -10.47 -10.12
N GLY A 65 -13.56 -11.10 -9.66
CA GLY A 65 -13.73 -11.48 -8.26
C GLY A 65 -14.26 -10.33 -7.41
N PHE A 66 -13.89 -10.29 -6.13
CA PHE A 66 -14.39 -9.29 -5.19
C PHE A 66 -13.57 -7.98 -5.15
N GLY A 67 -12.51 -7.86 -5.97
CA GLY A 67 -11.70 -6.64 -6.03
C GLY A 67 -11.11 -6.22 -4.67
N ARG A 68 -10.64 -7.20 -3.89
CA ARG A 68 -10.22 -6.98 -2.49
C ARG A 68 -8.84 -6.34 -2.34
N VAL A 69 -7.95 -6.51 -3.31
CA VAL A 69 -6.58 -5.98 -3.23
C VAL A 69 -6.49 -4.76 -4.12
N ILE A 70 -6.13 -3.62 -3.53
CA ILE A 70 -5.78 -2.39 -4.24
C ILE A 70 -4.27 -2.40 -4.42
N GLN A 71 -3.85 -2.32 -5.67
CA GLN A 71 -2.46 -2.19 -6.08
C GLN A 71 -2.15 -0.73 -6.38
N GLU A 72 -0.91 -0.31 -6.15
CA GLU A 72 -0.46 1.06 -6.40
C GLU A 72 -0.60 1.46 -7.88
N ASP A 73 -0.26 0.55 -8.79
CA ASP A 73 -0.23 0.84 -10.22
C ASP A 73 -0.79 -0.31 -11.09
N PHE A 74 -1.19 0.05 -12.31
CA PHE A 74 -1.78 -0.88 -13.27
C PHE A 74 -0.80 -2.01 -13.63
N GLY A 75 -1.26 -3.25 -13.50
CA GLY A 75 -0.47 -4.43 -13.85
C GLY A 75 0.71 -4.71 -12.92
N LYS A 76 0.90 -3.93 -11.84
CA LYS A 76 1.93 -4.16 -10.82
C LYS A 76 1.32 -4.76 -9.57
N ASN A 77 1.93 -5.80 -9.02
CA ASN A 77 1.50 -6.45 -7.78
C ASN A 77 2.10 -5.77 -6.54
N ILE A 78 2.02 -4.45 -6.48
CA ILE A 78 2.45 -3.63 -5.33
C ILE A 78 1.21 -3.35 -4.49
N ALA A 79 0.94 -4.21 -3.50
CA ALA A 79 -0.30 -4.14 -2.73
C ALA A 79 -0.26 -2.97 -1.75
N THR A 80 -1.12 -1.98 -1.98
CA THR A 80 -1.32 -0.82 -1.10
C THR A 80 -2.27 -1.19 0.05
N ALA A 81 -3.38 -1.85 -0.27
CA ALA A 81 -4.37 -2.25 0.73
C ALA A 81 -5.11 -3.54 0.37
N SER A 82 -5.59 -4.23 1.39
CA SER A 82 -6.47 -5.39 1.28
C SER A 82 -7.76 -5.15 2.03
N LEU A 83 -8.85 -4.97 1.30
CA LEU A 83 -10.19 -4.78 1.84
C LEU A 83 -10.86 -6.14 2.13
N LEU A 84 -11.68 -6.16 3.19
CA LEU A 84 -12.65 -7.23 3.42
C LEU A 84 -13.72 -7.18 2.33
N LYS A 85 -14.36 -8.33 2.08
CA LYS A 85 -15.35 -8.48 1.01
C LYS A 85 -16.44 -7.41 1.08
N GLU A 86 -16.95 -7.14 2.28
CA GLU A 86 -18.01 -6.15 2.47
C GLU A 86 -17.55 -4.76 2.02
N ALA A 87 -16.40 -4.29 2.50
CA ALA A 87 -15.83 -2.99 2.12
C ALA A 87 -15.49 -2.93 0.62
N SER A 88 -14.93 -4.01 0.06
CA SER A 88 -14.49 -4.02 -1.35
C SER A 88 -15.65 -3.99 -2.35
N THR A 89 -16.86 -4.34 -1.91
CA THR A 89 -18.09 -4.36 -2.73
C THR A 89 -19.07 -3.24 -2.39
N ASP A 90 -18.79 -2.42 -1.39
CA ASP A 90 -19.61 -1.28 -1.00
C ASP A 90 -19.29 -0.05 -1.87
N SER A 91 -20.28 0.45 -2.60
CA SER A 91 -20.13 1.64 -3.45
C SER A 91 -19.95 2.95 -2.67
N ASN A 92 -20.22 2.96 -1.36
CA ASN A 92 -19.93 4.11 -0.49
C ASN A 92 -18.46 4.14 -0.07
N ILE A 93 -17.79 2.98 -0.07
CA ILE A 93 -16.36 2.86 0.26
C ILE A 93 -15.51 2.93 -1.00
N VAL A 94 -15.85 2.14 -2.03
CA VAL A 94 -15.04 2.03 -3.25
C VAL A 94 -15.77 2.64 -4.44
N THR A 95 -15.11 3.60 -5.06
CA THR A 95 -15.50 4.12 -6.37
C THR A 95 -14.63 3.50 -7.46
N THR A 96 -15.23 3.20 -8.61
CA THR A 96 -14.53 2.64 -9.77
C THR A 96 -14.44 3.68 -10.89
N GLY A 97 -13.32 3.65 -11.61
CA GLY A 97 -13.01 4.58 -12.68
C GLY A 97 -12.64 3.87 -13.98
N GLU A 98 -11.53 4.28 -14.58
CA GLU A 98 -11.01 3.75 -15.83
C GLU A 98 -10.83 2.22 -15.78
N LYS A 99 -11.14 1.55 -16.90
CA LYS A 99 -10.92 0.10 -17.07
C LYS A 99 -9.87 -0.15 -18.14
N ARG A 100 -8.95 -1.07 -17.85
CA ARG A 100 -7.88 -1.49 -18.76
C ARG A 100 -7.70 -3.01 -18.72
N VAL A 101 -7.20 -3.60 -19.80
CA VAL A 101 -6.79 -5.01 -19.82
C VAL A 101 -5.28 -5.05 -19.84
N ASP A 102 -4.69 -5.81 -18.93
CA ASP A 102 -3.25 -6.07 -18.93
C ASP A 102 -2.92 -7.00 -20.11
N GLU A 103 -2.15 -6.50 -21.07
CA GLU A 103 -1.79 -7.25 -22.28
C GLU A 103 -0.94 -8.48 -21.99
N LEU A 104 -0.16 -8.48 -20.91
CA LEU A 104 0.69 -9.61 -20.54
C LEU A 104 -0.11 -10.76 -19.92
N THR A 105 -1.13 -10.44 -19.12
CA THR A 105 -1.89 -11.44 -18.36
C THR A 105 -3.30 -11.68 -18.88
N GLY A 106 -3.81 -10.82 -19.76
CA GLY A 106 -5.20 -10.81 -20.22
C GLY A 106 -6.23 -10.46 -19.13
N LEU A 107 -5.78 -10.03 -17.95
CA LEU A 107 -6.68 -9.74 -16.84
C LEU A 107 -7.30 -8.34 -16.98
N PRO A 108 -8.62 -8.19 -16.75
CA PRO A 108 -9.23 -6.88 -16.67
C PRO A 108 -8.92 -6.23 -15.32
N TRP A 109 -8.56 -4.97 -15.36
CA TRP A 109 -8.30 -4.10 -14.22
C TRP A 109 -9.20 -2.88 -14.27
N GLU A 110 -9.44 -2.31 -13.10
CA GLU A 110 -10.14 -1.04 -12.93
C GLU A 110 -9.39 -0.16 -11.93
N LYS A 111 -9.30 1.13 -12.25
CA LYS A 111 -8.84 2.14 -11.31
C LYS A 111 -9.90 2.33 -10.23
N VAL A 112 -9.48 2.47 -8.99
CA VAL A 112 -10.36 2.66 -7.83
C VAL A 112 -9.82 3.72 -6.89
N ALA A 113 -10.74 4.37 -6.20
CA ALA A 113 -10.46 5.15 -5.01
C ALA A 113 -11.33 4.61 -3.86
N ALA A 114 -10.69 4.25 -2.75
CA ALA A 114 -11.36 3.76 -1.55
C ALA A 114 -11.27 4.79 -0.43
N LYS A 115 -12.42 5.13 0.17
CA LYS A 115 -12.51 6.03 1.33
C LYS A 115 -12.77 5.24 2.58
N VAL A 116 -11.83 5.30 3.52
CA VAL A 116 -11.82 4.44 4.70
C VAL A 116 -11.17 5.13 5.88
N TRP A 117 -11.42 4.64 7.08
CA TRP A 117 -10.90 5.24 8.30
C TRP A 117 -9.69 4.49 8.82
N ILE A 118 -8.67 5.21 9.29
CA ILE A 118 -7.53 4.65 10.04
C ILE A 118 -7.32 5.42 11.33
N LYS A 119 -6.74 4.76 12.32
CA LYS A 119 -6.26 5.44 13.53
C LYS A 119 -4.99 6.22 13.19
N LYS A 120 -4.79 7.39 13.81
CA LYS A 120 -3.58 8.20 13.68
C LYS A 120 -2.39 7.52 14.39
N GLU A 121 -1.74 6.61 13.70
CA GLU A 121 -0.55 5.93 14.19
C GLU A 121 0.32 5.42 13.04
N SER A 122 1.63 5.26 13.28
CA SER A 122 2.55 4.61 12.35
C SER A 122 2.51 5.11 10.89
N MET A 123 2.33 6.42 10.70
CA MET A 123 2.41 7.09 9.40
C MET A 123 3.56 8.10 9.38
N LEU A 124 4.03 8.49 8.20
CA LEU A 124 5.00 9.57 7.95
C LEU A 124 4.49 10.50 6.84
N ASN A 125 4.91 11.76 6.83
CA ASN A 125 4.61 12.69 5.73
C ASN A 125 5.56 12.55 4.51
N ASP A 126 6.54 11.65 4.57
CA ASP A 126 7.53 11.44 3.50
C ASP A 126 7.89 9.95 3.41
N ILE A 127 8.02 9.43 2.19
CA ILE A 127 8.45 8.05 1.91
C ILE A 127 9.97 7.88 1.96
N ASN A 128 10.75 8.95 1.82
CA ASN A 128 12.21 8.91 1.80
C ASN A 128 12.83 8.15 3.00
N PRO A 129 12.35 8.30 4.24
CA PRO A 129 12.85 7.50 5.37
C PRO A 129 12.68 5.99 5.18
N VAL A 130 11.58 5.55 4.54
CA VAL A 130 11.34 4.15 4.20
C VAL A 130 12.38 3.70 3.19
N TRP A 131 12.60 4.48 2.13
CA TRP A 131 13.60 4.16 1.10
C TRP A 131 15.03 4.10 1.65
N GLU A 132 15.43 5.05 2.47
CA GLU A 132 16.77 5.06 3.07
C GLU A 132 17.01 3.81 3.94
N LYS A 133 16.02 3.40 4.72
CA LYS A 133 16.10 2.17 5.52
C LYS A 133 16.13 0.91 4.65
N SER A 134 15.29 0.86 3.61
CA SER A 134 15.30 -0.25 2.66
C SER A 134 16.62 -0.35 1.90
N LYS A 135 17.23 0.79 1.54
CA LYS A 135 18.53 0.87 0.85
C LYS A 135 19.68 0.39 1.73
N GLU A 136 19.67 0.73 3.02
CA GLU A 136 20.64 0.22 4.01
C GLU A 136 20.56 -1.31 4.10
N ALA A 137 19.34 -1.84 4.22
CA ALA A 137 19.10 -3.29 4.23
C ALA A 137 19.52 -3.96 2.92
N TYR A 138 19.20 -3.36 1.77
CA TYR A 138 19.57 -3.86 0.45
C TYR A 138 21.09 -3.96 0.28
N LYS A 139 21.83 -2.90 0.61
CA LYS A 139 23.30 -2.88 0.54
C LYS A 139 23.95 -3.88 1.48
N THR A 140 23.38 -4.09 2.66
CA THR A 140 24.00 -4.96 3.67
C THR A 140 23.69 -6.43 3.43
N ASN A 141 22.43 -6.74 3.13
CA ASN A 141 21.95 -8.13 3.08
C ASN A 141 22.14 -8.75 1.69
N CYS A 142 22.03 -7.97 0.62
CA CYS A 142 22.13 -8.50 -0.75
C CYS A 142 23.56 -8.52 -1.31
N SER A 143 24.55 -8.05 -0.52
CA SER A 143 25.97 -8.10 -0.90
C SER A 143 26.77 -9.22 -0.21
N VAL A 144 26.11 -10.09 0.55
CA VAL A 144 26.78 -11.11 1.39
C VAL A 144 27.40 -12.22 0.54
N CYS A 145 26.73 -12.64 -0.55
CA CYS A 145 27.15 -13.78 -1.37
C CYS A 145 27.82 -13.35 -2.69
N HIS A 146 27.37 -12.25 -3.28
CA HIS A 146 27.88 -11.67 -4.53
C HIS A 146 27.50 -10.17 -4.58
N THR A 147 27.87 -9.47 -5.66
CA THR A 147 27.41 -8.09 -5.87
C THR A 147 25.89 -8.05 -6.01
N GLN A 148 25.23 -7.16 -5.27
CA GLN A 148 23.79 -6.94 -5.39
C GLN A 148 23.39 -6.52 -6.82
N PRO A 149 22.22 -6.93 -7.33
CA PRO A 149 21.72 -6.45 -8.62
C PRO A 149 21.59 -4.92 -8.68
N ALA A 150 21.44 -4.34 -9.88
CA ALA A 150 20.98 -2.96 -9.97
C ALA A 150 19.51 -2.87 -9.50
N GLU A 151 19.13 -1.80 -8.80
CA GLU A 151 17.77 -1.62 -8.25
C GLU A 151 16.69 -1.69 -9.35
N ALA A 152 17.02 -1.19 -10.55
CA ALA A 152 16.13 -1.22 -11.72
C ALA A 152 16.24 -2.50 -12.57
N HIS A 153 16.97 -3.52 -12.12
CA HIS A 153 17.19 -4.74 -12.91
C HIS A 153 15.94 -5.61 -13.04
N PHE A 154 15.11 -5.62 -11.99
CA PHE A 154 13.83 -6.33 -11.97
C PHE A 154 12.70 -5.34 -11.71
N ASP A 155 11.51 -5.64 -12.24
CA ASP A 155 10.31 -4.88 -11.89
C ASP A 155 9.65 -5.45 -10.62
N ALA A 156 8.66 -4.73 -10.09
CA ALA A 156 7.97 -5.12 -8.85
C ALA A 156 7.31 -6.51 -8.91
N ASN A 157 6.94 -6.99 -10.11
CA ASN A 157 6.36 -8.32 -10.28
C ASN A 157 7.42 -9.42 -10.28
N THR A 158 8.64 -9.09 -10.71
CA THR A 158 9.75 -10.03 -10.88
C THR A 158 10.58 -10.16 -9.59
N TRP A 159 10.75 -9.07 -8.85
CA TRP A 159 11.55 -9.02 -7.62
C TRP A 159 11.25 -10.13 -6.60
N PRO A 160 9.98 -10.43 -6.24
CA PRO A 160 9.69 -11.46 -5.24
C PRO A 160 10.26 -12.84 -5.63
N GLY A 161 10.07 -13.26 -6.89
CA GLY A 161 10.60 -14.55 -7.36
C GLY A 161 12.12 -14.58 -7.42
N MET A 162 12.77 -13.46 -7.76
CA MET A 162 14.24 -13.37 -7.74
C MET A 162 14.78 -13.41 -6.31
N PHE A 163 14.10 -12.74 -5.37
CA PHE A 163 14.46 -12.73 -3.97
C PHE A 163 14.31 -14.12 -3.33
N ASP A 164 13.21 -14.84 -3.61
CA ASP A 164 13.03 -16.23 -3.17
C ASP A 164 14.17 -17.14 -3.67
N GLY A 165 14.62 -16.93 -4.92
CA GLY A 165 15.77 -17.61 -5.46
C GLY A 165 17.06 -17.33 -4.69
N MET A 166 17.30 -16.07 -4.28
CA MET A 166 18.48 -15.70 -3.48
C MET A 166 18.41 -16.27 -2.06
N LEU A 167 17.22 -16.29 -1.45
CA LEU A 167 17.01 -16.87 -0.11
C LEU A 167 17.26 -18.37 -0.06
N ALA A 168 17.03 -19.11 -1.15
CA ALA A 168 17.26 -20.56 -1.19
C ALA A 168 18.73 -20.98 -1.03
N PHE A 169 19.68 -20.03 -1.06
CA PHE A 169 21.12 -20.27 -0.92
C PHE A 169 21.71 -19.78 0.41
N VAL A 170 20.90 -19.26 1.33
CA VAL A 170 21.30 -18.80 2.67
C VAL A 170 20.67 -19.60 3.80
#